data_AF-A0A0F9FUU9-F1
#
_entry.id   AF-A0A0F9FUU9-F1
#
_cell.length_a   1.000
_cell.length_b   1.000
_cell.length_c   1.000
_cell.angle_alpha   90.00
_cell.angle_beta   90.00
_cell.angle_gamma   90.00
#
_symmetry.space_group_name_H-M   'P 1'
#
loop_
_entity.id
_entity.type
_entity.pdbx_description
1 polymer ?
#
loop_
_entity_poly.entity_id
_entity_poly.type
_entity_poly.pdbx_seq_one_letter_code
_entity_poly.pdbx_strand_id
1 'polypeptide(L)'
;MSETTEATTAEKVPSQHALDILKATEIVVPLHEAGKDEEEILSKLLPVFKKYKKSFKLMNLALQNAGFALGSKDRYELAKVVIAEMEAPKTWAEVRGIVVAVADEVKDTSEQQALGCVKKFAKEMEIELPKKPKSEPGEGGARGFRGVAFTWMVQNASASREELAMFIRANDKKETDVTRLCTIFDLCKAVASKLNA
;
A
#
# COMPACT_ATOMS: atom_id res chain seq x y z
N MET A 1 -19.10 -40.05 -49.30
CA MET A 1 -17.73 -40.19 -48.78
C MET A 1 -17.45 -38.90 -48.02
N SER A 2 -17.73 -38.90 -46.72
CA SER A 2 -17.65 -37.71 -45.89
C SER A 2 -16.20 -37.53 -45.44
N GLU A 3 -15.59 -36.40 -45.79
CA GLU A 3 -14.25 -36.01 -45.36
C GLU A 3 -14.28 -35.63 -43.88
N THR A 4 -13.64 -36.46 -43.05
CA THR A 4 -13.39 -36.16 -41.64
C THR A 4 -12.24 -35.17 -41.57
N THR A 5 -12.53 -33.91 -41.21
CA THR A 5 -11.51 -32.89 -40.95
C THR A 5 -11.06 -33.02 -39.50
N GLU A 6 -9.88 -33.62 -39.28
CA GLU A 6 -9.21 -33.59 -38.00
C GLU A 6 -8.70 -32.17 -37.71
N ALA A 7 -9.40 -31.49 -36.80
CA ALA A 7 -8.93 -30.21 -36.25
C ALA A 7 -7.74 -30.46 -35.32
N THR A 8 -6.53 -30.29 -35.85
CA THR A 8 -5.28 -30.31 -35.09
C THR A 8 -5.29 -29.13 -34.10
N THR A 9 -5.42 -29.42 -32.80
CA THR A 9 -5.35 -28.41 -31.75
C THR A 9 -3.87 -28.07 -31.53
N ALA A 10 -3.41 -26.97 -32.11
CA ALA A 10 -2.06 -26.47 -31.89
C ALA A 10 -1.88 -26.06 -30.41
N GLU A 11 -1.03 -26.78 -29.68
CA GLU A 11 -0.59 -26.40 -28.33
C GLU A 11 0.05 -25.01 -28.36
N LYS A 12 -0.63 -24.03 -27.77
CA LYS A 12 -0.10 -22.68 -27.59
C LYS A 12 1.06 -22.75 -26.59
N VAL A 13 2.29 -22.58 -27.06
CA VAL A 13 3.48 -22.48 -26.20
C VAL A 13 3.23 -21.41 -25.12
N PRO A 14 3.37 -21.74 -23.82
CA PRO A 14 3.11 -20.80 -22.74
C PRO A 14 4.04 -19.59 -22.85
N SER A 15 3.48 -18.39 -22.71
CA SER A 15 4.28 -17.17 -22.70
C SER A 15 5.34 -17.20 -21.59
N GLN A 16 6.48 -16.52 -21.79
CA GLN A 16 7.50 -16.38 -20.74
C GLN A 16 6.91 -15.86 -19.41
N HIS A 17 5.88 -15.02 -19.49
CA HIS A 17 5.20 -14.54 -18.30
C HIS A 17 4.46 -15.65 -17.54
N ALA A 18 3.79 -16.56 -18.26
CA ALA A 18 3.12 -17.71 -17.65
C ALA A 18 4.12 -18.67 -17.00
N LEU A 19 5.26 -18.90 -17.66
CA LEU A 19 6.35 -19.71 -17.09
C LEU A 19 6.95 -19.07 -15.83
N ASP A 20 7.12 -17.75 -15.83
CA ASP A 20 7.61 -17.01 -14.66
C ASP A 20 6.63 -17.10 -13.48
N ILE A 21 5.31 -17.09 -13.74
CA ILE A 21 4.28 -17.27 -12.71
C ILE A 21 4.35 -18.68 -12.13
N LEU A 22 4.40 -19.71 -12.97
CA LEU A 22 4.49 -21.11 -12.51
C LEU A 22 5.70 -21.33 -11.61
N LYS A 23 6.88 -20.87 -12.04
CA LYS A 23 8.12 -20.94 -11.25
C LYS A 23 8.01 -20.17 -9.92
N ALA A 24 7.36 -19.02 -9.93
CA ALA A 24 7.14 -18.27 -8.70
C ALA A 24 6.18 -19.02 -7.76
N THR A 25 5.10 -19.62 -8.28
CA THR A 25 4.15 -20.42 -7.50
C THR A 25 4.82 -21.62 -6.82
N GLU A 26 5.68 -22.35 -7.53
CA GLU A 26 6.46 -23.47 -6.98
C GLU A 26 7.34 -23.08 -5.79
N ILE A 27 7.82 -21.83 -5.75
CA ILE A 27 8.65 -21.31 -4.65
C ILE A 27 7.77 -20.73 -3.53
N VAL A 28 6.77 -19.94 -3.90
CA VAL A 28 6.02 -19.09 -2.97
C VAL A 28 5.03 -19.90 -2.14
N VAL A 29 4.29 -20.82 -2.75
CA VAL A 29 3.23 -21.57 -2.07
C VAL A 29 3.80 -22.42 -0.91
N PRO A 30 4.84 -23.25 -1.11
CA PRO A 30 5.37 -24.06 -0.02
C PRO A 30 5.97 -23.22 1.12
N LEU A 31 6.61 -22.11 0.80
CA LEU A 31 7.18 -21.22 1.81
C LEU A 31 6.08 -20.51 2.61
N HIS A 32 5.02 -20.07 1.94
CA HIS A 32 3.88 -19.46 2.60
C HIS A 32 3.15 -20.46 3.52
N GLU A 33 2.91 -21.68 3.05
CA GLU A 33 2.33 -22.76 3.86
C GLU A 33 3.23 -23.16 5.05
N ALA A 34 4.55 -23.03 4.90
CA ALA A 34 5.51 -23.19 5.98
C ALA A 34 5.55 -22.00 6.98
N GLY A 35 4.67 -21.01 6.82
CA GLY A 35 4.55 -19.85 7.71
C GLY A 35 5.69 -18.83 7.56
N LYS A 36 6.39 -18.84 6.42
CA LYS A 36 7.47 -17.89 6.14
C LYS A 36 6.92 -16.50 5.87
N ASP A 37 7.63 -15.50 6.37
CA ASP A 37 7.25 -14.12 6.14
C ASP A 37 7.58 -13.66 4.72
N GLU A 38 7.08 -12.47 4.37
CA GLU A 38 7.25 -11.91 3.03
C GLU A 38 8.73 -11.70 2.65
N GLU A 39 9.55 -11.27 3.60
CA GLU A 39 10.96 -10.98 3.37
C GLU A 39 11.73 -12.26 3.08
N GLU A 40 11.45 -13.33 3.83
CA GLU A 40 12.01 -14.65 3.60
C GLU A 40 11.62 -15.19 2.22
N ILE A 41 10.35 -15.08 1.82
CA ILE A 41 9.88 -15.51 0.49
C ILE A 41 10.57 -14.71 -0.63
N LEU A 42 10.66 -13.39 -0.48
CA LEU A 42 11.32 -12.52 -1.45
C LEU A 42 12.82 -12.81 -1.58
N SER A 43 13.49 -13.16 -0.46
CA SER A 43 14.90 -13.55 -0.47
C SER A 43 15.17 -14.77 -1.36
N LYS A 44 14.18 -15.66 -1.52
CA LYS A 44 14.26 -16.85 -2.38
C LYS A 44 13.91 -16.55 -3.84
N LEU A 45 13.02 -15.59 -4.10
CA LEU A 45 12.66 -15.19 -5.46
C LEU A 45 13.70 -14.28 -6.12
N LEU A 46 14.38 -13.45 -5.34
CA LEU A 46 15.35 -12.46 -5.83
C LEU A 46 16.49 -13.07 -6.66
N PRO A 47 17.15 -14.18 -6.26
CA PRO A 47 18.17 -14.85 -7.07
C PRO A 47 17.65 -15.33 -8.44
N VAL A 48 16.38 -15.73 -8.51
CA VAL A 48 15.76 -16.28 -9.71
C VAL A 48 15.39 -15.17 -10.71
N PHE A 49 14.72 -14.13 -10.23
CA PHE A 49 14.16 -13.09 -11.10
C PHE A 49 15.00 -11.81 -11.16
N LYS A 50 16.07 -11.70 -10.36
CA LYS A 50 17.09 -10.64 -10.31
C LYS A 50 16.60 -9.23 -9.99
N LYS A 51 15.29 -8.98 -10.05
CA LYS A 51 14.66 -7.66 -9.84
C LYS A 51 13.64 -7.75 -8.72
N TYR A 52 13.81 -6.93 -7.68
CA TYR A 52 12.90 -6.85 -6.54
C TYR A 52 11.44 -6.63 -6.97
N LYS A 53 11.19 -5.57 -7.76
CA LYS A 53 9.83 -5.23 -8.22
C LYS A 53 9.16 -6.36 -9.00
N LYS A 54 9.92 -7.12 -9.80
CA LYS A 54 9.40 -8.28 -10.54
C LYS A 54 9.09 -9.44 -9.59
N SER A 55 10.03 -9.76 -8.70
CA SER A 55 9.89 -10.82 -7.69
C SER A 55 8.68 -10.59 -6.80
N PHE A 56 8.53 -9.37 -6.28
CA PHE A 56 7.39 -8.96 -5.48
C PHE A 56 6.05 -9.07 -6.24
N LYS A 57 6.02 -8.66 -7.51
CA LYS A 57 4.82 -8.82 -8.34
C LYS A 57 4.47 -10.29 -8.55
N LEU A 58 5.45 -11.13 -8.84
CA LEU A 58 5.26 -12.57 -9.06
C LEU A 58 4.83 -13.30 -7.79
N MET A 59 5.37 -12.92 -6.63
CA MET A 59 4.94 -13.44 -5.32
C MET A 59 3.46 -13.16 -5.07
N ASN A 60 3.03 -11.90 -5.24
CA ASN A 60 1.63 -11.54 -5.06
C ASN A 60 0.70 -12.29 -6.03
N LEU A 61 1.12 -12.45 -7.29
CA LEU A 61 0.36 -13.23 -8.28
C LEU A 61 0.30 -14.73 -7.93
N ALA A 62 1.40 -15.29 -7.43
CA ALA A 62 1.44 -16.68 -6.98
C ALA A 62 0.48 -16.93 -5.81
N LEU A 63 0.52 -16.07 -4.79
CA LEU A 63 -0.41 -16.13 -3.65
C LEU A 63 -1.87 -15.97 -4.08
N GLN A 64 -2.14 -15.07 -5.03
CA GLN A 64 -3.49 -14.90 -5.60
C GLN A 64 -3.96 -16.14 -6.36
N ASN A 65 -3.13 -16.68 -7.24
CA ASN A 65 -3.47 -17.87 -8.02
C ASN A 65 -3.67 -19.12 -7.15
N ALA A 66 -2.98 -19.18 -6.01
CA ALA A 66 -3.14 -20.26 -5.04
C ALA A 66 -4.28 -20.02 -4.03
N GLY A 67 -5.00 -18.90 -4.13
CA GLY A 67 -6.15 -18.59 -3.27
C GLY A 67 -5.79 -18.08 -1.86
N PHE A 68 -4.51 -17.79 -1.59
CA PHE A 68 -4.07 -17.23 -0.30
C PHE A 68 -4.28 -15.73 -0.19
N ALA A 69 -4.46 -15.03 -1.31
CA ALA A 69 -4.69 -13.59 -1.35
C ALA A 69 -5.76 -13.23 -2.37
N LEU A 70 -6.57 -12.20 -2.06
CA LEU A 70 -7.53 -11.68 -3.03
C LEU A 70 -6.88 -10.77 -4.06
N GLY A 71 -7.28 -10.97 -5.32
CA GLY A 71 -7.02 -10.02 -6.40
C GLY A 71 -7.75 -8.69 -6.16
N SER A 72 -7.26 -7.61 -6.77
CA SER A 72 -7.92 -6.30 -6.68
C SER A 72 -9.32 -6.31 -7.29
N LYS A 73 -9.56 -7.15 -8.31
CA LYS A 73 -10.88 -7.34 -8.93
C LYS A 73 -11.81 -8.10 -7.99
N ASP A 74 -11.39 -9.25 -7.48
CA ASP A 74 -12.22 -10.10 -6.62
C ASP A 74 -12.57 -9.38 -5.31
N ARG A 75 -11.59 -8.70 -4.70
CA ARG A 75 -11.84 -7.82 -3.55
C ARG A 75 -12.92 -6.78 -3.85
N TYR A 76 -12.87 -6.19 -5.04
CA TYR A 76 -13.84 -5.16 -5.41
C TYR A 76 -15.25 -5.74 -5.62
N GLU A 77 -15.37 -6.91 -6.25
CA GLU A 77 -16.66 -7.56 -6.43
C GLU A 77 -17.28 -7.99 -5.09
N LEU A 78 -16.47 -8.43 -4.12
CA LEU A 78 -16.96 -8.69 -2.76
C LEU A 78 -17.33 -7.40 -2.03
N ALA A 79 -16.47 -6.38 -2.08
CA ALA A 79 -16.73 -5.09 -1.44
C ALA A 79 -18.00 -4.41 -1.98
N LYS A 80 -18.32 -4.58 -3.27
CA LYS A 80 -19.54 -4.03 -3.88
C LYS A 80 -20.80 -4.50 -3.17
N VAL A 81 -20.88 -5.77 -2.77
CA VAL A 81 -22.05 -6.32 -2.09
C VAL A 81 -22.28 -5.58 -0.78
N VAL A 82 -21.22 -5.45 0.02
CA VAL A 82 -21.24 -4.72 1.30
C VAL A 82 -21.62 -3.25 1.10
N ILE A 83 -21.03 -2.58 0.10
CA ILE A 83 -21.27 -1.15 -0.15
C ILE A 83 -22.70 -0.92 -0.64
N ALA A 84 -23.24 -1.81 -1.48
CA ALA A 84 -24.58 -1.66 -2.08
C ALA A 84 -25.71 -1.83 -1.06
N GLU A 85 -25.45 -2.51 0.06
CA GLU A 85 -26.40 -2.62 1.18
C GLU A 85 -26.45 -1.36 2.05
N MET A 86 -25.54 -0.40 1.85
CA MET A 86 -25.43 0.82 2.65
C MET A 86 -26.02 2.04 1.92
N GLU A 87 -26.62 2.95 2.69
CA GLU A 87 -27.08 4.23 2.15
C GLU A 87 -25.91 5.10 1.67
N ALA A 88 -26.17 5.95 0.68
CA ALA A 88 -25.18 6.89 0.16
C ALA A 88 -24.69 7.83 1.28
N PRO A 89 -23.37 7.89 1.57
CA PRO A 89 -22.85 8.62 2.71
C PRO A 89 -22.95 10.12 2.49
N LYS A 90 -23.48 10.84 3.48
CA LYS A 90 -23.60 12.30 3.53
C LYS A 90 -22.42 12.95 4.25
N THR A 91 -21.77 12.22 5.15
CA THR A 91 -20.62 12.70 5.94
C THR A 91 -19.37 11.85 5.74
N TRP A 92 -18.19 12.43 5.98
CA TRP A 92 -16.95 11.65 5.92
C TRP A 92 -16.87 10.56 7.00
N ALA A 93 -17.56 10.76 8.14
CA ALA A 93 -17.69 9.74 9.18
C ALA A 93 -18.46 8.51 8.65
N GLU A 94 -19.54 8.72 7.89
CA GLU A 94 -20.27 7.63 7.23
C GLU A 94 -19.41 6.92 6.17
N VAL A 95 -18.63 7.66 5.37
CA VAL A 95 -17.65 7.05 4.46
C VAL A 95 -16.67 6.15 5.22
N ARG A 96 -16.18 6.59 6.39
CA ARG A 96 -15.30 5.79 7.23
C ARG A 96 -16.01 4.56 7.80
N GLY A 97 -17.28 4.67 8.17
CA GLY A 97 -18.10 3.53 8.57
C GLY A 97 -18.19 2.47 7.48
N ILE A 98 -18.48 2.86 6.24
CA ILE A 98 -18.50 1.95 5.08
C ILE A 98 -17.13 1.31 4.85
N VAL A 99 -16.05 2.09 4.98
CA VAL A 99 -14.68 1.57 4.83
C VAL A 99 -14.33 0.51 5.88
N VAL A 100 -14.73 0.73 7.14
CA VAL A 100 -14.52 -0.25 8.21
C VAL A 100 -15.35 -1.51 7.95
N ALA A 101 -16.63 -1.36 7.61
CA ALA A 101 -17.49 -2.49 7.26
C ALA A 101 -16.90 -3.35 6.12
N VAL A 102 -16.41 -2.71 5.05
CA VAL A 102 -15.75 -3.43 3.94
C VAL A 102 -14.45 -4.11 4.38
N ALA A 103 -13.66 -3.48 5.25
CA ALA A 103 -12.40 -4.07 5.75
C ALA A 103 -12.65 -5.26 6.68
N ASP A 104 -13.74 -5.24 7.45
CA ASP A 104 -14.13 -6.31 8.38
C ASP A 104 -14.77 -7.49 7.64
N GLU A 105 -15.61 -7.23 6.62
CA GLU A 105 -16.33 -8.28 5.89
C GLU A 105 -15.51 -8.90 4.75
N VAL A 106 -14.61 -8.15 4.12
CA VAL A 106 -13.79 -8.64 3.01
C VAL A 106 -12.41 -9.05 3.53
N LYS A 107 -12.17 -10.36 3.63
CA LYS A 107 -10.90 -10.93 4.08
C LYS A 107 -9.68 -10.29 3.37
N ASP A 108 -8.57 -10.14 4.09
CA ASP A 108 -7.29 -9.63 3.57
C ASP A 108 -7.42 -8.26 2.88
N THR A 109 -8.26 -7.40 3.46
CA THR A 109 -8.52 -6.04 2.99
C THR A 109 -8.20 -5.03 4.08
N SER A 110 -7.24 -4.14 3.83
CA SER A 110 -6.98 -3.01 4.72
C SER A 110 -7.98 -1.88 4.48
N GLU A 111 -8.15 -0.99 5.46
CA GLU A 111 -8.99 0.21 5.31
C GLU A 111 -8.60 1.06 4.09
N GLN A 112 -7.32 1.10 3.73
CA GLN A 112 -6.85 1.85 2.56
C GLN A 112 -7.33 1.20 1.26
N GLN A 113 -7.33 -0.14 1.20
CA GLN A 113 -7.84 -0.90 0.06
C GLN A 113 -9.36 -0.80 -0.01
N ALA A 114 -10.05 -0.92 1.13
CA ALA A 114 -11.50 -0.71 1.26
C ALA A 114 -11.92 0.69 0.80
N LEU A 115 -11.22 1.75 1.22
CA LEU A 115 -11.45 3.12 0.73
C LEU A 115 -11.26 3.22 -0.79
N GLY A 116 -10.31 2.47 -1.35
CA GLY A 116 -10.14 2.34 -2.80
C GLY A 116 -11.38 1.75 -3.48
N CYS A 117 -11.94 0.68 -2.91
CA CYS A 117 -13.19 0.06 -3.37
C CYS A 117 -14.38 1.05 -3.28
N VAL A 118 -14.56 1.71 -2.15
CA VAL A 118 -15.65 2.69 -1.94
C VAL A 118 -15.58 3.83 -2.96
N LYS A 119 -14.39 4.39 -3.20
CA LYS A 119 -14.20 5.43 -4.23
C LYS A 119 -14.51 4.93 -5.63
N LYS A 120 -14.11 3.69 -5.94
CA LYS A 120 -14.37 3.09 -7.25
C LYS A 120 -15.87 2.87 -7.46
N PHE A 121 -16.56 2.35 -6.44
CA PHE A 121 -18.01 2.17 -6.46
C PHE A 121 -18.76 3.49 -6.62
N ALA A 122 -18.42 4.49 -5.82
CA ALA A 122 -19.05 5.80 -5.91
C ALA A 122 -18.86 6.44 -7.30
N LYS A 123 -17.70 6.25 -7.94
CA LYS A 123 -17.47 6.69 -9.30
C LYS A 123 -18.32 5.93 -10.33
N GLU A 124 -18.48 4.61 -10.18
CA GLU A 124 -19.31 3.79 -11.08
C GLU A 124 -20.80 4.11 -10.94
N MET A 125 -21.26 4.47 -9.74
CA MET A 125 -22.66 4.80 -9.43
C MET A 125 -22.97 6.30 -9.49
N GLU A 126 -22.01 7.13 -9.93
CA GLU A 126 -22.14 8.59 -9.99
C GLU A 126 -22.53 9.26 -8.66
N ILE A 127 -22.10 8.66 -7.53
CA ILE A 127 -22.32 9.17 -6.18
C ILE A 127 -21.20 10.15 -5.81
N GLU A 128 -21.56 11.36 -5.42
CA GLU A 128 -20.60 12.31 -4.85
C GLU A 128 -20.27 11.95 -3.40
N LEU A 129 -19.03 11.52 -3.15
CA LEU A 129 -18.57 11.27 -1.79
C LEU A 129 -18.28 12.60 -1.06
N PRO A 130 -18.64 12.71 0.23
CA PRO A 130 -18.31 13.88 1.03
C PRO A 130 -16.80 14.07 1.09
N LYS A 131 -16.38 15.33 1.10
CA LYS A 131 -14.95 15.67 1.13
C LYS A 131 -14.34 15.19 2.43
N LYS A 132 -13.18 14.53 2.33
CA LYS A 132 -12.34 14.27 3.49
C LYS A 132 -12.08 15.62 4.20
N PRO A 133 -12.36 15.74 5.51
CA PRO A 133 -12.04 16.95 6.23
C PRO A 133 -10.57 17.27 6.02
N LYS A 134 -10.27 18.55 5.74
CA LYS A 134 -8.89 19.01 5.76
C LYS A 134 -8.41 18.71 7.18
N SER A 135 -7.44 17.80 7.30
CA SER A 135 -6.80 17.55 8.59
C SER A 135 -6.31 18.90 9.10
N GLU A 136 -6.91 19.36 10.20
CA GLU A 136 -6.46 20.55 10.89
C GLU A 136 -4.96 20.35 11.22
N PRO A 137 -4.15 21.43 11.21
CA PRO A 137 -2.77 21.34 11.63
C PRO A 137 -2.70 20.96 13.10
N GLY A 138 -2.72 19.65 13.40
CA GLY A 138 -2.72 19.13 14.76
C GLY A 138 -3.29 17.71 14.89
N GLU A 139 -4.29 17.35 14.09
CA GLU A 139 -4.90 16.01 14.18
C GLU A 139 -4.36 15.07 13.10
N GLY A 140 -3.32 14.32 13.46
CA GLY A 140 -3.17 12.87 13.28
C GLY A 140 -3.41 12.20 11.92
N GLY A 141 -3.66 12.94 10.84
CA GLY A 141 -3.99 12.40 9.52
C GLY A 141 -2.75 12.29 8.63
N ALA A 142 -1.98 11.21 8.79
CA ALA A 142 -0.95 10.75 7.84
C ALA A 142 -0.01 11.81 7.24
N ARG A 143 0.38 12.84 8.00
CA ARG A 143 1.66 13.50 7.74
C ARG A 143 2.73 12.49 8.15
N GLY A 144 3.31 11.79 7.18
CA GLY A 144 4.47 10.93 7.43
C GLY A 144 5.50 11.68 8.29
N PHE A 145 6.33 10.96 9.03
CA PHE A 145 7.15 11.49 10.14
C PHE A 145 7.85 12.85 9.89
N ARG A 146 8.20 13.19 8.64
CA ARG A 146 8.66 14.54 8.28
C ARG A 146 7.73 15.66 8.72
N GLY A 147 6.42 15.51 8.56
CA GLY A 147 5.46 16.52 9.01
C GLY A 147 5.42 16.65 10.53
N VAL A 148 5.58 15.53 11.25
CA VAL A 148 5.74 15.52 12.71
C VAL A 148 7.02 16.26 13.12
N ALA A 149 8.14 15.95 12.45
CA ALA A 149 9.42 16.62 12.69
C ALA A 149 9.37 18.13 12.39
N PHE A 150 8.73 18.56 11.30
CA PHE A 150 8.57 19.99 11.00
C PHE A 150 7.69 20.72 12.00
N THR A 151 6.57 20.12 12.42
CA THR A 151 5.74 20.68 13.49
C THR A 151 6.57 20.82 14.78
N TRP A 152 7.35 19.79 15.13
CA TRP A 152 8.23 19.82 16.29
C TRP A 152 9.29 20.92 16.17
N MET A 153 9.95 21.09 15.02
CA MET A 153 10.96 22.14 14.79
C MET A 153 10.36 23.55 14.95
N VAL A 154 9.13 23.77 14.50
CA VAL A 154 8.44 25.06 14.65
C VAL A 154 8.09 25.33 16.11
N GLN A 155 7.60 24.31 16.82
CA GLN A 155 7.26 24.41 18.25
C GLN A 155 8.51 24.55 19.14
N ASN A 156 9.65 24.03 18.68
CA ASN A 156 10.92 24.01 19.40
C ASN A 156 12.00 24.75 18.61
N ALA A 157 11.71 25.96 18.13
CA ALA A 157 12.59 26.71 17.24
C ALA A 157 13.97 27.03 17.86
N SER A 158 14.05 27.12 19.19
CA SER A 158 15.31 27.32 19.92
C SER A 158 16.12 26.03 20.11
N ALA A 159 15.52 24.85 19.94
CA ALA A 159 16.16 23.57 20.23
C ALA A 159 17.47 23.37 19.46
N SER A 160 18.38 22.63 20.07
CA SER A 160 19.64 22.21 19.49
C SER A 160 19.44 21.11 18.45
N ARG A 161 20.47 20.91 17.62
CA ARG A 161 20.54 19.82 16.67
C ARG A 161 20.44 18.46 17.37
N GLU A 162 21.12 18.30 18.50
CA GLU A 162 21.09 17.10 19.34
C GLU A 162 19.68 16.80 19.87
N GLU A 163 18.93 17.81 20.30
CA GLU A 163 17.54 17.61 20.78
C GLU A 163 16.61 17.14 19.64
N LEU A 164 16.77 17.69 18.43
CA LEU A 164 16.05 17.19 17.27
C LEU A 164 16.47 15.75 16.92
N ALA A 165 17.76 15.43 16.98
CA ALA A 165 18.25 14.08 16.71
C ALA A 165 17.70 13.05 17.71
N MET A 166 17.64 13.41 19.00
CA MET A 166 17.02 12.60 20.04
C MET A 166 15.53 12.39 19.80
N PHE A 167 14.79 13.45 19.44
CA PHE A 167 13.38 13.36 19.09
C PHE A 167 13.13 12.40 17.91
N ILE A 168 13.97 12.45 16.88
CA ILE A 168 13.85 11.58 15.70
C ILE A 168 14.15 10.12 16.03
N ARG A 169 15.20 9.87 16.82
CA ARG A 169 15.57 8.52 17.26
C ARG A 169 14.52 7.91 18.19
N ALA A 170 13.92 8.71 19.07
CA ALA A 170 12.83 8.29 19.94
C ALA A 170 11.55 7.89 19.19
N ASN A 171 11.47 8.17 17.88
CA ASN A 171 10.35 7.79 17.01
C ASN A 171 10.72 6.66 16.03
N ASP A 172 11.75 5.87 16.34
CA ASP A 172 12.22 4.70 15.57
C ASP A 172 12.51 5.02 14.10
N LYS A 173 13.20 6.14 13.86
CA LYS A 173 13.62 6.54 12.52
C LYS A 173 15.08 6.22 12.26
N LYS A 174 15.37 5.91 11.00
CA LYS A 174 16.70 5.53 10.54
C LYS A 174 17.65 6.72 10.65
N GLU A 175 18.94 6.46 10.83
CA GLU A 175 19.96 7.52 10.93
C GLU A 175 20.05 8.40 9.67
N THR A 176 19.63 7.86 8.51
CA THR A 176 19.46 8.64 7.28
C THR A 176 18.42 9.76 7.41
N ASP A 177 17.32 9.51 8.14
CA ASP A 177 16.29 10.51 8.40
C ASP A 177 16.76 11.53 9.45
N VAL A 178 17.49 11.08 10.48
CA VAL A 178 18.14 11.96 11.47
C VAL A 178 19.05 12.97 10.76
N THR A 179 19.98 12.46 9.94
CA THR A 179 20.94 13.30 9.20
C THR A 179 20.22 14.31 8.33
N ARG A 180 19.26 13.86 7.53
CA ARG A 180 18.54 14.72 6.57
C ARG A 180 17.73 15.82 7.27
N LEU A 181 17.03 15.49 8.34
CA LEU A 181 16.18 16.45 9.06
C LEU A 181 17.00 17.43 9.89
N CYS A 182 18.12 17.00 10.48
CA CYS A 182 19.05 17.90 11.16
C CYS A 182 19.67 18.92 10.19
N THR A 183 20.09 18.49 9.00
CA THR A 183 20.60 19.41 7.98
C THR A 183 19.56 20.46 7.57
N ILE A 184 18.30 20.06 7.42
CA ILE A 184 17.21 21.00 7.12
C ILE A 184 17.01 21.99 8.27
N PHE A 185 17.03 21.52 9.51
CA PHE A 185 16.88 22.36 10.70
C PHE A 185 17.99 23.42 10.82
N ASP A 186 19.24 23.02 10.59
CA ASP A 186 20.39 23.94 10.58
C ASP A 186 20.25 25.01 9.50
N LEU A 187 19.81 24.62 8.29
CA LEU A 187 19.55 25.55 7.19
C LEU A 187 18.43 26.54 7.54
N CYS A 188 17.33 26.06 8.14
CA CYS A 188 16.23 26.91 8.58
C CYS A 188 16.72 27.94 9.61
N LYS A 189 17.53 27.53 10.59
CA LYS A 189 18.14 28.44 11.57
C LYS A 189 19.06 29.47 10.91
N ALA A 190 19.89 29.06 9.97
CA ALA A 190 20.81 29.94 9.25
C ALA A 190 20.08 30.96 8.35
N VAL A 191 18.93 30.59 7.78
CA VAL A 191 18.09 31.52 7.00
C VAL A 191 17.36 32.48 7.94
N ALA A 192 16.79 31.98 9.05
CA ALA A 192 16.12 32.83 10.03
C ALA A 192 17.05 33.87 10.65
N SER A 193 18.31 33.52 10.92
CA SER A 193 19.30 34.49 11.44
C SER A 193 19.66 35.57 10.41
N LYS A 194 19.59 35.26 9.11
CA LYS A 194 19.88 36.23 8.03
C LYS A 194 18.71 37.14 7.68
N LEU A 195 17.48 36.71 7.96
CA LEU A 195 16.27 37.53 7.74
C LEU A 195 16.01 38.50 8.88
N ASN A 196 16.56 38.23 10.07
CA ASN A 196 16.43 39.06 11.27
C ASN A 196 17.69 39.92 11.56
N ALA A 197 18.64 39.97 10.62
CA ALA A 197 19.86 40.77 10.67
C ALA A 197 19.77 41.90 9.63
#